data_AF-A0A415IVB2-F1
#
_entry.id   AF-A0A415IVB2-F1
#
_cell.length_a   1.000
_cell.length_b   1.000
_cell.length_c   1.000
_cell.angle_alpha   90.00
_cell.angle_beta   90.00
_cell.angle_gamma   90.00
#
_symmetry.space_group_name_H-M   'P 1'
#
loop_
_entity.id
_entity.type
_entity.pdbx_description
1 polymer ?
#
loop_
_entity_poly.entity_id
_entity_poly.type
_entity_poly.pdbx_seq_one_letter_code
_entity_poly.pdbx_strand_id
1 'polypeptide(L)'
;MMKKLTMFLCLACAWMCSLQAQEAKTFFKNMPDSLSPLLTAVNRADFIDFLESKMKAEVTNRFGGKSEMTELAPDYIRIQMTPQSSWQMKLLATSDSTKVICTVSTACAPACDSDVHFYTTGWEELPASSFLTPPVMKDFLSLPDTLMDYEVRDAGEQADMLLMKADLSAKDNTLTFTFTTTDYMDKEAAEKLKPYLRRPVVYVWKEGGYGRK
;
A
#
# COMPACT_ATOMS: atom_id res chain seq x y z
N MET A 1 -28.25 37.88 -28.21
CA MET A 1 -28.80 37.11 -27.07
C MET A 1 -28.24 35.69 -26.98
N MET A 2 -28.01 34.98 -28.09
CA MET A 2 -27.52 33.60 -28.10
C MET A 2 -26.12 33.38 -27.51
N LYS A 3 -25.14 34.27 -27.76
CA LYS A 3 -23.77 34.16 -27.19
C LYS A 3 -23.71 34.17 -25.66
N LYS A 4 -24.61 34.91 -24.99
CA LYS A 4 -24.68 34.95 -23.52
C LYS A 4 -25.29 33.67 -22.95
N LEU A 5 -26.21 33.04 -23.69
CA LEU A 5 -26.84 31.78 -23.31
C LEU A 5 -25.86 30.59 -23.47
N THR A 6 -25.04 30.60 -24.52
CA THR A 6 -23.98 29.59 -24.73
C THR A 6 -22.88 29.69 -23.66
N MET A 7 -22.53 30.93 -23.25
CA MET A 7 -21.53 31.15 -22.19
C MET A 7 -22.03 30.71 -20.80
N PHE A 8 -23.31 30.93 -20.48
CA PHE A 8 -23.93 30.43 -19.24
C PHE A 8 -24.01 28.90 -19.20
N LEU A 9 -24.30 28.25 -20.33
CA LEU A 9 -24.38 26.80 -20.43
C LEU A 9 -23.00 26.14 -20.24
N CYS A 10 -21.93 26.74 -20.79
CA CYS A 10 -20.55 26.24 -20.59
C CYS A 10 -20.05 26.41 -19.13
N LEU A 11 -20.42 27.50 -18.44
CA LEU A 11 -20.09 27.65 -17.01
C LEU A 11 -20.87 26.66 -16.13
N ALA A 12 -22.13 26.38 -16.45
CA ALA A 12 -22.93 25.39 -15.74
C ALA A 12 -22.39 23.96 -15.96
N CYS A 13 -21.94 23.61 -17.17
CA CYS A 13 -21.29 22.33 -17.44
C CYS A 13 -19.94 22.18 -16.73
N ALA A 14 -19.15 23.26 -16.60
CA ALA A 14 -17.90 23.24 -15.84
C ALA A 14 -18.13 23.05 -14.33
N TRP A 15 -19.23 23.58 -13.79
CA TRP A 15 -19.68 23.34 -12.40
C TRP A 15 -20.26 21.94 -12.16
N MET A 16 -20.81 21.27 -13.19
CA MET A 16 -21.26 19.88 -13.06
C MET A 16 -20.13 18.87 -13.29
N CYS A 17 -19.09 19.24 -14.03
CA CYS A 17 -17.89 18.40 -14.22
C CYS A 17 -16.91 18.42 -13.05
N SER A 18 -17.15 19.22 -12.00
CA SER A 18 -16.47 19.06 -10.70
C SER A 18 -17.10 17.97 -9.83
N LEU A 19 -17.78 16.99 -10.45
CA LEU A 19 -18.11 15.71 -9.83
C LEU A 19 -16.85 15.19 -9.14
N GLN A 20 -16.91 15.24 -7.81
CA GLN A 20 -15.78 15.14 -6.89
C GLN A 20 -14.73 14.14 -7.38
N ALA A 21 -13.55 14.63 -7.77
CA ALA A 21 -12.35 13.85 -7.56
C ALA A 21 -12.23 13.65 -6.05
N GLN A 22 -12.88 12.61 -5.51
CA GLN A 22 -12.77 12.29 -4.09
C GLN A 22 -11.31 11.87 -3.85
N GLU A 23 -10.61 12.73 -3.11
CA GLU A 23 -9.19 12.58 -2.78
C GLU A 23 -9.02 11.58 -1.64
N ALA A 24 -7.88 10.89 -1.60
CA ALA A 24 -7.50 9.96 -0.54
C ALA A 24 -7.73 10.54 0.86
N LYS A 25 -7.42 11.83 1.06
CA LYS A 25 -7.62 12.52 2.34
C LYS A 25 -9.05 12.46 2.86
N THR A 26 -10.06 12.50 1.98
CA THR A 26 -11.47 12.43 2.38
C THR A 26 -11.81 11.07 2.99
N PHE A 27 -11.38 9.98 2.34
CA PHE A 27 -11.64 8.64 2.87
C PHE A 27 -10.84 8.36 4.12
N PHE A 28 -9.57 8.78 4.16
CA PHE A 28 -8.72 8.61 5.33
C PHE A 28 -9.27 9.33 6.57
N LYS A 29 -9.70 10.59 6.42
CA LYS A 29 -10.33 11.35 7.50
C LYS A 29 -11.57 10.65 8.05
N ASN A 30 -12.37 10.02 7.17
CA ASN A 30 -13.61 9.32 7.52
C ASN A 30 -13.40 7.84 7.88
N MET A 31 -12.16 7.34 7.91
CA MET A 31 -11.88 5.96 8.30
C MET A 31 -12.36 5.68 9.73
N PRO A 32 -13.06 4.56 10.00
CA PRO A 32 -13.42 4.16 11.35
C PRO A 32 -12.19 3.93 12.24
N ASP A 33 -12.29 4.32 13.52
CA ASP A 33 -11.23 4.12 14.50
C ASP A 33 -10.88 2.63 14.72
N SER A 34 -11.81 1.71 14.45
CA SER A 34 -11.57 0.27 14.53
C SER A 34 -10.53 -0.23 13.53
N LEU A 35 -10.37 0.43 12.38
CA LEU A 35 -9.38 0.08 11.36
C LEU A 35 -8.00 0.71 11.64
N SER A 36 -7.92 1.62 12.62
CA SER A 36 -6.66 2.24 13.04
C SER A 36 -6.63 2.40 14.58
N PRO A 37 -6.24 1.34 15.32
CA PRO A 37 -6.18 1.39 16.78
C PRO A 37 -5.23 2.48 17.31
N LEU A 38 -4.18 2.81 16.56
CA LEU A 38 -3.16 3.80 16.92
C LEU A 38 -3.59 5.25 16.71
N LEU A 39 -4.29 5.55 15.61
CA LEU A 39 -4.65 6.93 15.23
C LEU A 39 -6.12 7.20 15.53
N THR A 40 -6.39 8.28 16.25
CA THR A 40 -7.75 8.81 16.46
C THR A 40 -8.24 9.58 15.22
N ALA A 41 -9.56 9.83 15.13
CA ALA A 41 -10.11 10.74 14.13
C ALA A 41 -9.45 12.13 14.13
N VAL A 42 -9.09 12.64 15.32
CA VAL A 42 -8.37 13.92 15.46
C VAL A 42 -6.99 13.83 14.85
N ASN A 43 -6.22 12.78 15.15
CA ASN A 43 -4.90 12.57 14.56
C ASN A 43 -4.95 12.51 13.02
N ARG A 44 -5.97 11.86 12.45
CA ARG A 44 -6.15 11.76 11.00
C ARG A 44 -6.44 13.12 10.37
N ALA A 45 -7.22 13.98 11.04
CA ALA A 45 -7.45 15.34 10.60
C ALA A 45 -6.17 16.20 10.70
N ASP A 46 -5.46 16.14 11.83
CA ASP A 46 -4.24 16.91 12.08
C ASP A 46 -3.16 16.63 11.03
N PHE A 47 -3.00 15.37 10.60
CA PHE A 47 -2.04 15.04 9.54
C PHE A 47 -2.29 15.81 8.25
N ILE A 48 -3.56 15.90 7.83
CA ILE A 48 -3.96 16.59 6.60
C ILE A 48 -3.67 18.09 6.75
N ASP A 49 -4.09 18.67 7.87
CA ASP A 49 -3.93 20.11 8.14
C ASP A 49 -2.44 20.50 8.20
N PHE A 50 -1.58 19.65 8.80
CA PHE A 50 -0.14 19.88 8.88
C PHE A 50 0.54 19.81 7.51
N LEU A 51 0.24 18.79 6.70
CA LEU A 51 0.84 18.64 5.37
C LEU A 51 0.39 19.73 4.40
N GLU A 52 -0.90 20.10 4.41
CA GLU A 52 -1.41 21.21 3.60
C GLU A 52 -0.77 22.55 4.00
N SER A 53 -0.41 22.69 5.29
CA SER A 53 0.35 23.83 5.83
C SER A 53 1.87 23.72 5.63
N LYS A 54 2.36 22.69 4.92
CA LYS A 54 3.79 22.39 4.71
C LYS A 54 4.60 22.23 6.01
N MET A 55 3.93 21.85 7.09
CA MET A 55 4.56 21.51 8.36
C MET A 55 4.89 20.02 8.41
N LYS A 56 5.75 19.62 9.34
CA LYS A 56 5.97 18.21 9.63
C LYS A 56 4.66 17.61 10.15
N ALA A 57 4.06 16.70 9.39
CA ALA A 57 2.81 16.05 9.76
C ALA A 57 3.05 14.91 10.76
N GLU A 58 3.42 15.28 11.98
CA GLU A 58 3.66 14.36 13.10
C GLU A 58 2.61 14.55 14.19
N VAL A 59 2.07 13.44 14.71
CA VAL A 59 1.10 13.44 15.81
C VAL A 59 1.55 12.49 16.92
N THR A 60 1.07 12.72 18.13
CA THR A 60 1.17 11.73 19.22
C THR A 60 0.00 10.75 19.10
N ASN A 61 0.30 9.47 18.92
CA ASN A 61 -0.69 8.41 18.75
C ASN A 61 -1.30 7.97 20.10
N ARG A 62 -2.33 7.11 20.05
CA ARG A 62 -3.09 6.66 21.24
C ARG A 62 -2.22 5.96 22.30
N PHE A 63 -1.04 5.45 21.93
CA PHE A 63 -0.09 4.81 22.85
C PHE A 63 1.06 5.73 23.28
N GLY A 64 0.97 7.04 22.99
CA GLY A 64 1.96 8.03 23.38
C GLY A 64 3.21 8.08 22.50
N GLY A 65 3.30 7.21 21.48
CA GLY A 65 4.36 7.23 20.48
C GLY A 65 4.11 8.30 19.40
N LYS A 66 5.11 8.49 18.54
CA LYS A 66 5.00 9.39 17.37
C LYS A 66 4.62 8.63 16.12
N SER A 67 3.72 9.21 15.35
CA SER A 67 3.35 8.76 14.01
C SER A 67 3.45 9.94 13.05
N GLU A 68 3.91 9.70 11.82
CA GLU A 68 4.19 10.75 10.84
C GLU A 68 3.57 10.40 9.49
N MET A 69 2.75 11.28 8.92
CA MET A 69 2.35 11.18 7.52
C MET A 69 3.50 11.70 6.65
N THR A 70 4.15 10.79 5.94
CA THR A 70 5.36 11.09 5.17
C THR A 70 5.07 11.43 3.72
N GLU A 71 3.90 11.03 3.20
CA GLU A 71 3.50 11.33 1.83
C GLU A 71 1.97 11.42 1.71
N LEU A 72 1.51 12.43 0.96
CA LEU A 72 0.11 12.64 0.59
C LEU A 72 0.05 13.03 -0.88
N ALA A 73 -0.71 12.26 -1.67
CA ALA A 73 -1.04 12.54 -3.05
C ALA A 73 -2.57 12.43 -3.26
N PRO A 74 -3.13 12.84 -4.41
CA PRO A 74 -4.58 12.85 -4.62
C PRO A 74 -5.26 11.49 -4.37
N ASP A 75 -4.59 10.39 -4.67
CA ASP A 75 -5.08 9.02 -4.53
C ASP A 75 -4.26 8.17 -3.56
N TYR A 76 -3.23 8.72 -2.89
CA TYR A 76 -2.27 7.96 -2.09
C TYR A 76 -1.94 8.62 -0.75
N ILE A 77 -1.71 7.80 0.27
CA ILE A 77 -1.22 8.20 1.59
C ILE A 77 -0.14 7.22 2.06
N ARG A 78 0.92 7.74 2.69
CA ARG A 78 1.88 6.95 3.48
C ARG A 78 2.03 7.52 4.88
N ILE A 79 2.02 6.63 5.87
CA ILE A 79 2.20 6.96 7.28
C ILE A 79 3.25 6.03 7.89
N GLN A 80 4.24 6.61 8.56
CA GLN A 80 5.06 5.90 9.52
C GLN A 80 4.27 5.80 10.83
N MET A 81 3.78 4.61 11.17
CA MET A 81 2.90 4.40 12.32
C MET A 81 3.69 4.35 13.62
N THR A 82 4.83 3.65 13.62
CA THR A 82 5.81 3.55 14.71
C THR A 82 7.21 3.43 14.09
N PRO A 83 8.33 3.41 14.85
CA PRO A 83 9.64 3.13 14.25
C PRO A 83 9.73 1.80 13.49
N GLN A 84 8.87 0.83 13.81
CA GLN A 84 8.88 -0.53 13.23
C GLN A 84 7.66 -0.86 12.38
N SER A 85 6.76 0.11 12.13
CA SER A 85 5.57 -0.14 11.32
C SER A 85 5.15 1.04 10.47
N SER A 86 4.63 0.74 9.29
CA SER A 86 4.10 1.71 8.34
C SER A 86 2.75 1.28 7.80
N TRP A 87 2.01 2.26 7.30
CA TRP A 87 0.71 2.06 6.68
C TRP A 87 0.61 2.89 5.40
N GLN A 88 0.03 2.31 4.36
CA GLN A 88 -0.16 2.96 3.07
C GLN A 88 -1.61 2.78 2.63
N MET A 89 -2.14 3.76 1.89
CA MET A 89 -3.46 3.68 1.27
C MET A 89 -3.39 4.16 -0.16
N LYS A 90 -4.10 3.48 -1.06
CA LYS A 90 -4.30 3.92 -2.43
C LYS A 90 -5.74 3.75 -2.87
N LEU A 91 -6.29 4.77 -3.53
CA LEU A 91 -7.59 4.70 -4.19
C LEU A 91 -7.42 4.15 -5.61
N LEU A 92 -8.10 3.05 -5.92
CA LEU A 92 -7.99 2.37 -7.20
C LEU A 92 -9.33 2.39 -7.91
N ALA A 93 -9.37 2.88 -9.15
CA ALA A 93 -10.59 2.89 -9.96
C ALA A 93 -10.87 1.48 -10.52
N THR A 94 -12.06 0.93 -10.27
CA THR A 94 -12.54 -0.31 -10.90
C THR A 94 -13.35 -0.02 -12.17
N SER A 95 -13.97 1.15 -12.25
CA SER A 95 -14.67 1.71 -13.40
C SER A 95 -14.63 3.24 -13.33
N ASP A 96 -15.25 3.95 -14.29
CA ASP A 96 -15.29 5.42 -14.31
C ASP A 96 -15.92 6.03 -13.05
N SER A 97 -16.84 5.32 -12.39
CA SER A 97 -17.60 5.82 -11.23
C SER A 97 -17.31 5.07 -9.92
N THR A 98 -16.59 3.95 -9.97
CA THR A 98 -16.40 3.07 -8.81
C THR A 98 -14.93 2.99 -8.43
N LYS A 99 -14.66 3.16 -7.13
CA LYS A 99 -13.32 3.07 -6.54
C LYS A 99 -13.31 2.04 -5.42
N VAL A 100 -12.15 1.44 -5.22
CA VAL A 100 -11.83 0.56 -4.09
C VAL A 100 -10.66 1.19 -3.34
N ILE A 101 -10.66 1.07 -2.01
CA ILE A 101 -9.54 1.48 -1.17
C ILE A 101 -8.64 0.25 -0.99
N CYS A 102 -7.38 0.34 -1.40
CA CYS A 102 -6.34 -0.64 -1.10
C CYS A 102 -5.47 -0.11 0.03
N THR A 103 -5.23 -0.91 1.06
CA THR A 103 -4.32 -0.55 2.14
C THR A 103 -3.19 -1.57 2.26
N VAL A 104 -2.01 -1.11 2.63
CA VAL A 104 -0.89 -1.96 3.00
C VAL A 104 -0.44 -1.61 4.41
N SER A 105 -0.52 -2.58 5.31
CA SER A 105 0.04 -2.50 6.66
C SER A 105 1.36 -3.25 6.68
N THR A 106 2.42 -2.68 7.21
CA THR A 106 3.74 -3.33 7.29
C THR A 106 4.29 -3.25 8.69
N ALA A 107 4.78 -4.37 9.20
CA ALA A 107 5.56 -4.45 10.43
C ALA A 107 6.96 -5.02 10.13
N CYS A 108 7.98 -4.56 10.84
CA CYS A 108 9.36 -4.99 10.65
C CYS A 108 9.99 -5.36 11.99
N ALA A 109 10.42 -6.62 12.16
CA ALA A 109 11.31 -7.07 13.24
C ALA A 109 11.59 -8.59 13.13
N PRO A 110 12.81 -9.04 12.79
CA PRO A 110 13.89 -8.33 12.08
C PRO A 110 13.60 -8.19 10.57
N ALA A 111 12.78 -9.07 10.00
CA ALA A 111 12.29 -8.97 8.63
C ALA A 111 10.99 -8.15 8.58
N CYS A 112 10.74 -7.51 7.45
CA CYS A 112 9.47 -6.85 7.20
C CYS A 112 8.45 -7.82 6.62
N ASP A 113 7.20 -7.72 7.06
CA ASP A 113 6.08 -8.43 6.44
C ASP A 113 4.90 -7.47 6.28
N SER A 114 4.17 -7.65 5.18
CA SER A 114 3.09 -6.75 4.80
C SER A 114 1.80 -7.50 4.57
N ASP A 115 0.71 -6.89 5.01
CA ASP A 115 -0.64 -7.35 4.77
C ASP A 115 -1.38 -6.36 3.86
N VAL A 116 -2.13 -6.88 2.88
CA VAL A 116 -2.81 -6.11 1.85
C VAL A 116 -4.32 -6.35 1.95
N HIS A 117 -5.06 -5.29 2.23
CA HIS A 117 -6.51 -5.34 2.37
C HIS A 117 -7.19 -4.42 1.36
N PHE A 118 -8.45 -4.74 1.07
CA PHE A 118 -9.30 -3.98 0.17
C PHE A 118 -10.61 -3.62 0.87
N TYR A 119 -11.10 -2.41 0.62
CA TYR A 119 -12.34 -1.92 1.21
C TYR A 119 -13.17 -1.17 0.19
N THR A 120 -14.48 -1.14 0.40
CA THR A 120 -15.35 -0.16 -0.25
C THR A 120 -14.96 1.25 0.18
N THR A 121 -15.45 2.26 -0.53
CA THR A 121 -15.31 3.67 -0.11
C THR A 121 -16.02 3.99 1.20
N GLY A 122 -16.88 3.09 1.69
CA GLY A 122 -17.52 3.14 3.01
C GLY A 122 -16.75 2.39 4.10
N TRP A 123 -15.53 1.91 3.82
CA TRP A 123 -14.68 1.14 4.75
C TRP A 123 -15.23 -0.23 5.14
N GLU A 124 -16.10 -0.81 4.30
CA GLU A 124 -16.49 -2.22 4.42
C GLU A 124 -15.41 -3.09 3.76
N GLU A 125 -14.90 -4.07 4.49
CA GLU A 125 -13.84 -4.96 4.00
C GLU A 125 -14.35 -5.83 2.84
N LEU A 126 -13.51 -5.98 1.82
CA LEU A 126 -13.77 -6.77 0.64
C LEU A 126 -12.84 -7.99 0.59
N PRO A 127 -13.26 -9.13 0.02
CA PRO A 127 -12.41 -10.30 -0.08
C PRO A 127 -11.18 -10.02 -0.96
N ALA A 128 -9.99 -9.99 -0.36
CA ALA A 128 -8.74 -9.66 -1.04
C ALA A 128 -8.45 -10.55 -2.26
N SER A 129 -8.86 -11.82 -2.22
CA SER A 129 -8.74 -12.78 -3.33
C SER A 129 -9.48 -12.36 -4.61
N SER A 130 -10.43 -11.43 -4.51
CA SER A 130 -11.12 -10.85 -5.68
C SER A 130 -10.23 -9.87 -6.44
N PHE A 131 -9.19 -9.34 -5.80
CA PHE A 131 -8.37 -8.24 -6.30
C PHE A 131 -6.90 -8.59 -6.44
N LEU A 132 -6.40 -9.57 -5.68
CA LEU A 132 -4.99 -9.90 -5.62
C LEU A 132 -4.80 -11.39 -5.36
N THR A 133 -4.00 -12.04 -6.21
CA THR A 133 -3.35 -13.30 -5.87
C THR A 133 -1.93 -12.98 -5.41
N PRO A 134 -1.62 -13.10 -4.11
CA PRO A 134 -0.31 -12.75 -3.58
C PRO A 134 0.77 -13.66 -4.19
N PRO A 135 2.01 -13.17 -4.31
CA PRO A 135 3.12 -14.01 -4.76
C PRO A 135 3.44 -15.07 -3.71
N VAL A 136 4.00 -16.18 -4.17
CA VAL A 136 4.41 -17.32 -3.33
C VAL A 136 5.93 -17.47 -3.32
N MET A 137 6.47 -18.32 -2.45
CA MET A 137 7.92 -18.51 -2.27
C MET A 137 8.67 -18.71 -3.60
N LYS A 138 8.16 -19.58 -4.48
CA LYS A 138 8.77 -19.89 -5.79
C LYS A 138 8.85 -18.70 -6.75
N ASP A 139 8.16 -17.60 -6.47
CA ASP A 139 8.23 -16.39 -7.27
C ASP A 139 9.45 -15.53 -6.90
N PHE A 140 9.97 -15.71 -5.68
CA PHE A 140 11.13 -14.99 -5.16
C PHE A 140 12.38 -15.86 -5.09
N LEU A 141 12.25 -17.11 -4.66
CA LEU A 141 13.36 -18.03 -4.47
C LEU A 141 13.21 -19.24 -5.40
N SER A 142 14.24 -19.51 -6.19
CA SER A 142 14.22 -20.56 -7.21
C SER A 142 15.45 -21.45 -7.12
N LEU A 143 15.36 -22.51 -6.34
CA LEU A 143 16.39 -23.54 -6.25
C LEU A 143 16.14 -24.61 -7.32
N PRO A 144 17.12 -24.94 -8.18
CA PRO A 144 16.98 -26.02 -9.14
C PRO A 144 16.86 -27.38 -8.43
N ASP A 145 15.98 -28.26 -8.90
CA ASP A 145 15.86 -29.63 -8.34
C ASP A 145 17.16 -30.45 -8.51
N THR A 146 18.01 -30.10 -9.48
CA THR A 146 19.31 -30.73 -9.73
C THR A 146 20.44 -30.16 -8.86
N LEU A 147 20.14 -29.25 -7.94
CA LEU A 147 21.13 -28.63 -7.07
C LEU A 147 21.69 -29.66 -6.09
N MET A 148 22.99 -29.96 -6.23
CA MET A 148 23.69 -30.94 -5.39
C MET A 148 24.42 -30.31 -4.20
N ASP A 149 24.51 -28.98 -4.16
CA ASP A 149 25.15 -28.26 -3.07
C ASP A 149 24.30 -28.37 -1.80
N TYR A 150 24.81 -29.11 -0.81
CA TYR A 150 24.13 -29.35 0.46
C TYR A 150 23.86 -28.06 1.23
N GLU A 151 24.83 -27.14 1.24
CA GLU A 151 24.72 -25.94 2.07
C GLU A 151 23.68 -24.97 1.52
N VAL A 152 23.53 -24.89 0.20
CA VAL A 152 22.49 -24.08 -0.44
C VAL A 152 21.11 -24.70 -0.21
N ARG A 153 21.00 -26.03 -0.24
CA ARG A 153 19.74 -26.73 0.07
C ARG A 153 19.31 -26.53 1.51
N ASP A 154 20.24 -26.70 2.45
CA ASP A 154 20.02 -26.44 3.88
C ASP A 154 19.58 -24.99 4.11
N ALA A 155 20.26 -24.01 3.49
CA ALA A 155 19.83 -22.61 3.54
C ALA A 155 18.42 -22.39 2.95
N GLY A 156 18.05 -23.15 1.91
CA GLY A 156 16.72 -23.12 1.32
C GLY A 156 15.64 -23.65 2.27
N GLU A 157 15.96 -24.69 3.05
CA GLU A 157 15.06 -25.24 4.08
C GLU A 157 14.90 -24.29 5.27
N GLN A 158 15.91 -23.48 5.59
CA GLN A 158 15.83 -22.42 6.61
C GLN A 158 14.93 -21.24 6.19
N ALA A 159 14.68 -21.05 4.89
CA ALA A 159 13.74 -20.05 4.37
C ALA A 159 12.29 -20.58 4.41
N ASP A 160 11.84 -21.02 5.58
CA ASP A 160 10.58 -21.72 5.80
C ASP A 160 9.34 -20.81 5.90
N MET A 161 9.54 -19.52 6.20
CA MET A 161 8.49 -18.52 6.29
C MET A 161 8.58 -17.53 5.13
N LEU A 162 7.55 -17.46 4.29
CA LEU A 162 7.46 -16.40 3.29
C LEU A 162 7.12 -15.07 3.96
N LEU A 163 8.14 -14.26 4.21
CA LEU A 163 7.99 -12.85 4.55
C LEU A 163 8.30 -11.97 3.34
N MET A 164 7.44 -10.99 3.13
CA MET A 164 7.57 -10.05 2.02
C MET A 164 7.03 -8.67 2.38
N LYS A 165 7.73 -7.64 1.92
CA LYS A 165 7.28 -6.25 2.03
C LYS A 165 6.52 -5.85 0.78
N ALA A 166 5.31 -5.34 0.97
CA ALA A 166 4.48 -4.74 -0.08
C ALA A 166 4.61 -3.21 -0.06
N ASP A 167 4.74 -2.59 -1.23
CA ASP A 167 4.81 -1.14 -1.39
C ASP A 167 3.87 -0.68 -2.51
N LEU A 168 2.93 0.19 -2.16
CA LEU A 168 2.06 0.89 -3.10
C LEU A 168 2.80 2.11 -3.66
N SER A 169 2.69 2.31 -4.98
CA SER A 169 3.26 3.47 -5.64
C SER A 169 2.37 4.72 -5.48
N ALA A 170 2.99 5.85 -5.12
CA ALA A 170 2.34 7.15 -5.13
C ALA A 170 2.12 7.71 -6.55
N LYS A 171 2.84 7.18 -7.55
CA LYS A 171 2.92 7.77 -8.90
C LYS A 171 2.04 7.07 -9.93
N ASP A 172 1.83 5.78 -9.75
CA ASP A 172 1.09 4.92 -10.67
C ASP A 172 0.38 3.81 -9.89
N ASN A 173 -0.39 2.97 -10.58
CA ASN A 173 -1.18 1.92 -9.94
C ASN A 173 -0.40 0.62 -9.77
N THR A 174 0.86 0.72 -9.33
CA THR A 174 1.71 -0.44 -9.07
C THR A 174 1.73 -0.81 -7.59
N LEU A 175 1.78 -2.13 -7.35
CA LEU A 175 2.01 -2.74 -6.05
C LEU A 175 3.21 -3.68 -6.21
N THR A 176 4.27 -3.42 -5.44
CA THR A 176 5.52 -4.19 -5.53
C THR A 176 5.72 -5.01 -4.26
N PHE A 177 6.02 -6.29 -4.42
CA PHE A 177 6.41 -7.17 -3.33
C PHE A 177 7.91 -7.44 -3.39
N THR A 178 8.60 -7.20 -2.29
CA THR A 178 10.03 -7.48 -2.11
C THR A 178 10.19 -8.61 -1.12
N PHE A 179 11.01 -9.60 -1.46
CA PHE A 179 11.33 -10.72 -0.58
C PHE A 179 12.19 -10.24 0.60
N THR A 180 11.76 -10.55 1.82
CA THR A 180 12.41 -10.11 3.07
C THR A 180 12.68 -11.27 4.01
N THR A 181 12.34 -12.51 3.61
CA THR A 181 12.60 -13.74 4.38
C THR A 181 14.08 -13.86 4.76
N THR A 182 15.00 -13.48 3.87
CA THR A 182 16.44 -13.52 4.17
C THR A 182 16.87 -12.59 5.30
N ASP A 183 16.05 -11.62 5.69
CA ASP A 183 16.40 -10.62 6.69
C ASP A 183 16.32 -11.16 8.13
N TYR A 184 15.59 -12.26 8.37
CA TYR A 184 15.60 -12.96 9.66
C TYR A 184 16.58 -14.12 9.72
N MET A 185 17.10 -14.56 8.58
CA MET A 185 17.98 -15.71 8.49
C MET A 185 19.38 -15.40 9.01
N ASP A 186 20.11 -16.44 9.38
CA ASP A 186 21.54 -16.32 9.63
C ASP A 186 22.27 -15.78 8.39
N LYS A 187 23.21 -14.87 8.62
CA LYS A 187 23.89 -14.16 7.54
C LYS A 187 24.52 -15.10 6.51
N GLU A 188 25.13 -16.20 6.96
CA GLU A 188 25.76 -17.17 6.07
C GLU A 188 24.74 -17.87 5.15
N ALA A 189 23.61 -18.30 5.70
CA ALA A 189 22.53 -18.93 4.93
C ALA A 189 21.91 -17.93 3.93
N ALA A 190 21.66 -16.69 4.37
CA ALA A 190 21.16 -15.62 3.50
C ALA A 190 22.10 -15.34 2.32
N GLU A 191 23.42 -15.28 2.54
CA GLU A 191 24.41 -15.10 1.46
C GLU A 191 24.37 -16.26 0.44
N LYS A 192 24.21 -17.50 0.89
CA LYS A 192 24.12 -18.69 0.02
C LYS A 192 22.90 -18.64 -0.90
N LEU A 193 21.80 -18.03 -0.46
CA LEU A 193 20.57 -17.91 -1.25
C LEU A 193 20.60 -16.78 -2.29
N LYS A 194 21.44 -15.75 -2.12
CA LYS A 194 21.46 -14.56 -3.01
C LYS A 194 21.48 -14.87 -4.52
N PRO A 195 22.27 -15.83 -5.03
CA PRO A 195 22.28 -16.15 -6.46
C PRO A 195 20.94 -16.69 -7.00
N TYR A 196 20.08 -17.20 -6.11
CA TYR A 196 18.81 -17.83 -6.45
C TYR A 196 17.60 -16.94 -6.18
N LEU A 197 17.83 -15.73 -5.65
CA LEU A 197 16.81 -14.72 -5.45
C LEU A 197 16.45 -14.05 -6.77
N ARG A 198 15.15 -13.93 -7.01
CA ARG A 198 14.57 -13.20 -8.13
C ARG A 198 14.31 -11.75 -7.71
N ARG A 199 14.07 -10.92 -8.72
CA ARG A 199 13.71 -9.50 -8.52
C ARG A 199 12.37 -9.39 -7.80
N PRO A 200 12.08 -8.22 -7.17
CA PRO A 200 10.76 -7.93 -6.63
C PRO A 200 9.66 -8.22 -7.64
N VAL A 201 8.55 -8.77 -7.16
CA VAL A 201 7.38 -9.09 -7.98
C VAL A 201 6.52 -7.85 -8.08
N VAL A 202 6.23 -7.41 -9.30
CA VAL A 202 5.46 -6.20 -9.57
C VAL A 202 4.08 -6.54 -10.10
N TYR A 203 3.05 -5.97 -9.48
CA TYR A 203 1.68 -6.00 -9.95
C TYR A 203 1.25 -4.63 -10.45
N VAL A 204 0.34 -4.62 -11.43
CA VAL A 204 -0.28 -3.41 -11.97
C VAL A 204 -1.79 -3.59 -11.87
N TRP A 205 -2.46 -2.59 -11.30
CA TRP A 205 -3.91 -2.57 -11.26
C TRP A 205 -4.48 -2.33 -12.66
N LYS A 206 -5.33 -3.24 -13.14
CA LYS A 206 -6.08 -3.14 -14.40
C LYS A 206 -7.45 -3.77 -14.23
N GLU A 207 -8.49 -3.14 -14.77
CA GLU A 207 -9.83 -3.74 -14.89
C GLU A 207 -10.40 -4.30 -13.58
N GLY A 208 -10.08 -3.64 -12.46
CA GLY A 208 -10.62 -4.00 -11.15
C GLY A 208 -9.82 -5.05 -10.37
N GLY A 209 -8.56 -5.33 -10.74
CA GLY A 209 -7.67 -6.17 -9.95
C GLY A 209 -6.19 -5.94 -10.24
N TYR A 210 -5.32 -6.40 -9.35
CA TYR A 210 -3.88 -6.44 -9.53
C TYR A 210 -3.46 -7.67 -10.34
N GLY A 211 -3.00 -7.44 -11.57
CA GLY A 211 -2.38 -8.46 -12.41
C GLY A 211 -0.85 -8.37 -12.37
N ARG A 212 -0.16 -9.50 -12.51
CA ARG A 212 1.31 -9.49 -12.64
C ARG A 212 1.75 -8.72 -13.88
N LYS A 213 2.84 -7.97 -13.73
CA LYS A 213 3.53 -7.31 -14.84
C LYS A 213 4.38 -8.30 -15.63
#